data_AF-W4J4C1-F1
#
_entry.id   AF-W4J4C1-F1
#
_cell.length_a   1.000
_cell.length_b   1.000
_cell.length_c   1.000
_cell.angle_alpha   90.00
_cell.angle_beta   90.00
_cell.angle_gamma   90.00
#
_symmetry.space_group_name_H-M   'P 1'
#
loop_
_entity.id
_entity.type
_entity.pdbx_description
1 polymer ?
#
loop_
_entity_poly.entity_id
_entity_poly.type
_entity_poly.pdbx_seq_one_letter_code
_entity_poly.pdbx_strand_id
1 'polypeptide(L)'
;MSLLSDSDLKEIHKKIIDSTIKNCGQFYNARILEAIKMRWIKIYEQKLRNKELGLVSNKKENKNSKIQLSDDFDDDEFEDADVEEKEIVESKLTVIGNNLDSLSLSYFLQCKKLNVNLLLTNKSTNSINTYHHKKNVIEKGHYTFALNDESYLSLSLLKSLHLKQKVVERNRYSNNVSFLDVKERKYKINKYLFRIIYNLLKDYFSNKSINIGKNETLNNFILQHFDKKICDNLIAPYCYHYFNYSPENVLMRSFFPQFVEKIEGKKSLIKFLFSKKASLSSISKKQKIFRFMGGNNVLTSTLVEHLKLKDNMRIINNINNIQMKVKQNRTRLLLGREVIKCNEIILCLNPSELKYFLKKSKLEKKKKNILLQYLSKYDTSKIRITNVCFKKNVLPLSHSLESLLLIKKNEKHKIISLLYDSNIFPNCIPIEEEDDKDIFQTR
;
A
#
# COMPACT_ATOMS: atom_id res chain seq x y z
N MET A 1 48.03 -16.27 -6.33
CA MET A 1 48.24 -16.15 -7.80
C MET A 1 47.47 -14.93 -8.29
N SER A 2 48.04 -14.11 -9.16
CA SER A 2 47.35 -13.01 -9.83
C SER A 2 46.52 -13.55 -11.01
N LEU A 3 45.35 -12.96 -11.23
CA LEU A 3 44.53 -13.19 -12.42
C LEU A 3 43.93 -11.85 -12.84
N LEU A 4 44.14 -11.48 -14.11
CA LEU A 4 44.09 -10.12 -14.67
C LEU A 4 45.24 -9.22 -14.17
N SER A 5 46.04 -8.74 -15.12
CA SER A 5 46.96 -7.63 -14.95
C SER A 5 46.21 -6.29 -14.89
N ASP A 6 46.84 -5.22 -14.39
CA ASP A 6 46.22 -3.88 -14.40
C ASP A 6 45.93 -3.36 -15.82
N SER A 7 46.61 -3.89 -16.85
CA SER A 7 46.27 -3.70 -18.26
C SER A 7 44.89 -4.29 -18.60
N ASP A 8 44.67 -5.57 -18.28
CA ASP A 8 43.40 -6.27 -18.56
C ASP A 8 42.25 -5.63 -17.79
N LEU A 9 42.51 -5.25 -16.53
CA LEU A 9 41.54 -4.60 -15.65
C LEU A 9 41.13 -3.21 -16.18
N LYS A 10 42.09 -2.43 -16.71
CA LYS A 10 41.80 -1.18 -17.45
C LYS A 10 41.01 -1.43 -18.73
N GLU A 11 41.33 -2.47 -19.50
CA GLU A 11 40.62 -2.78 -20.75
C GLU A 11 39.18 -3.26 -20.51
N ILE A 12 38.96 -4.11 -19.51
CA ILE A 12 37.62 -4.55 -19.07
C ILE A 12 36.81 -3.34 -18.59
N HIS A 13 37.38 -2.46 -17.78
CA HIS A 13 36.71 -1.22 -17.36
C HIS A 13 36.37 -0.30 -18.55
N LYS A 14 37.27 -0.16 -19.53
CA LYS A 14 37.02 0.60 -20.78
C LYS A 14 35.85 0.01 -21.57
N LYS A 15 35.84 -1.32 -21.78
CA LYS A 15 34.74 -2.05 -22.45
C LYS A 15 33.40 -1.90 -21.72
N ILE A 16 33.39 -1.95 -20.39
CA ILE A 16 32.18 -1.71 -19.58
C ILE A 16 31.68 -0.27 -19.75
N ILE A 17 32.56 0.73 -19.68
CA ILE A 17 32.19 2.15 -19.82
C ILE A 17 31.64 2.43 -21.23
N ASP A 18 32.32 1.97 -22.28
CA ASP A 18 31.93 2.23 -23.67
C ASP A 18 30.65 1.46 -24.05
N SER A 19 30.45 0.24 -23.56
CA SER A 19 29.16 -0.48 -23.67
C SER A 19 28.03 0.24 -22.93
N THR A 20 28.28 0.73 -21.71
CA THR A 20 27.28 1.51 -20.95
C THR A 20 26.89 2.78 -21.70
N ILE A 21 27.86 3.51 -22.25
CA ILE A 21 27.61 4.74 -23.05
C ILE A 21 26.82 4.42 -24.32
N LYS A 22 27.18 3.36 -25.05
CA LYS A 22 26.46 2.92 -26.27
C LYS A 22 24.99 2.62 -25.98
N ASN A 23 24.70 1.95 -24.87
CA ASN A 23 23.32 1.60 -24.47
C ASN A 23 22.55 2.81 -23.90
N CYS A 24 23.21 3.76 -23.23
CA CYS A 24 22.58 5.00 -22.76
C CYS A 24 22.39 6.05 -23.87
N GLY A 25 23.11 5.96 -24.99
CA GLY A 25 23.02 6.88 -26.13
C GLY A 25 21.65 6.92 -26.80
N GLN A 26 20.82 5.88 -26.63
CA GLN A 26 19.42 5.87 -27.10
C GLN A 26 18.50 6.80 -26.28
N PHE A 27 18.98 7.38 -25.18
CA PHE A 27 18.14 8.14 -24.22
C PHE A 27 18.72 9.51 -23.83
N TYR A 28 19.97 9.85 -24.18
CA TYR A 28 20.67 11.07 -23.71
C TYR A 28 21.64 11.67 -24.74
N ASN A 29 21.84 13.00 -24.64
CA ASN A 29 22.75 13.76 -25.50
C ASN A 29 24.23 13.33 -25.33
N ALA A 30 24.91 13.08 -26.45
CA ALA A 30 26.28 12.57 -26.51
C ALA A 30 27.31 13.38 -25.69
N ARG A 31 27.25 14.72 -25.71
CA ARG A 31 28.19 15.59 -24.98
C ARG A 31 28.12 15.38 -23.45
N ILE A 32 26.96 14.98 -22.94
CA ILE A 32 26.78 14.67 -21.51
C ILE A 32 27.45 13.33 -21.15
N LEU A 33 27.32 12.33 -22.03
CA LEU A 33 27.94 11.01 -21.84
C LEU A 33 29.48 11.08 -21.91
N GLU A 34 30.01 11.92 -22.80
CA GLU A 34 31.45 12.19 -22.91
C GLU A 34 32.01 12.92 -21.68
N ALA A 35 31.31 13.94 -21.17
CA ALA A 35 31.67 14.60 -19.92
C ALA A 35 31.64 13.66 -18.71
N ILE A 36 30.70 12.70 -18.68
CA ILE A 36 30.66 11.63 -17.67
C ILE A 36 31.90 10.71 -17.79
N LYS A 37 32.25 10.27 -19.01
CA LYS A 37 33.43 9.43 -19.29
C LYS A 37 34.72 10.08 -18.77
N MET A 38 34.96 11.34 -19.16
CA MET A 38 36.16 12.09 -18.73
C MET A 38 36.22 12.30 -17.20
N ARG A 39 35.06 12.52 -16.56
CA ARG A 39 34.99 12.66 -15.09
C ARG A 39 35.20 11.34 -14.35
N TRP A 40 34.79 10.21 -14.93
CA TRP A 40 34.99 8.88 -14.34
C TRP A 40 36.46 8.43 -14.41
N ILE A 41 37.16 8.72 -15.52
CA ILE A 41 38.60 8.43 -15.67
C ILE A 41 39.41 9.11 -14.55
N LYS A 42 39.22 10.41 -14.35
CA LYS A 42 39.91 11.16 -13.27
C LYS A 42 39.62 10.60 -11.86
N ILE A 43 38.39 10.15 -11.60
CA ILE A 43 38.02 9.53 -10.31
C ILE A 43 38.70 8.16 -10.13
N TYR A 44 38.95 7.41 -11.20
CA TYR A 44 39.66 6.13 -11.15
C TYR A 44 41.16 6.33 -10.89
N GLU A 45 41.80 7.28 -11.59
CA GLU A 45 43.21 7.67 -11.39
C GLU A 45 43.48 8.25 -10.00
N GLN A 46 42.50 8.91 -9.39
CA GLN A 46 42.60 9.41 -8.01
C GLN A 46 42.43 8.26 -6.99
N LYS A 47 41.63 7.24 -7.30
CA LYS A 47 41.47 6.06 -6.45
C LYS A 47 42.64 5.09 -6.49
N LEU A 48 43.40 5.04 -7.59
CA LEU A 48 44.65 4.29 -7.66
C LEU A 48 45.69 4.89 -6.70
N ARG A 49 45.98 6.19 -6.82
CA ARG A 49 46.89 6.93 -5.91
C ARG A 49 46.48 6.82 -4.44
N ASN A 50 45.20 6.94 -4.13
CA ASN A 50 44.70 6.80 -2.76
C ASN A 50 44.78 5.36 -2.20
N LYS A 51 45.18 4.36 -3.00
CA LYS A 51 45.36 2.95 -2.57
C LYS A 51 46.81 2.63 -2.17
N GLU A 52 47.75 3.52 -2.49
CA GLU A 52 49.20 3.35 -2.24
C GLU A 52 49.62 3.91 -0.86
N LEU A 53 48.72 4.59 -0.14
CA LEU A 53 49.04 5.48 0.99
C LEU A 53 48.21 5.24 2.27
N GLY A 54 47.78 4.00 2.58
CA GLY A 54 47.04 3.76 3.83
C GLY A 54 46.80 2.31 4.26
N LEU A 55 47.44 1.91 5.37
CA LEU A 55 47.17 0.71 6.17
C LEU A 55 47.24 1.06 7.69
N VAL A 56 46.94 0.09 8.56
CA VAL A 56 46.92 0.15 10.05
C VAL A 56 45.55 0.59 10.66
N SER A 57 45.27 0.19 11.92
CA SER A 57 43.90 -0.18 12.37
C SER A 57 43.66 -0.24 13.89
N ASN A 58 42.37 -0.20 14.31
CA ASN A 58 41.77 -0.80 15.55
C ASN A 58 42.18 -0.17 16.92
N LYS A 59 41.53 -0.37 18.10
CA LYS A 59 40.38 -1.22 18.58
C LYS A 59 39.78 -0.67 19.93
N LYS A 60 38.82 -1.43 20.55
CA LYS A 60 38.32 -1.41 21.98
C LYS A 60 37.17 -0.43 22.38
N GLU A 61 36.29 -0.67 23.39
CA GLU A 61 35.71 -1.88 24.08
C GLU A 61 34.51 -1.52 25.03
N ASN A 62 33.45 -2.37 25.11
CA ASN A 62 32.47 -2.59 26.24
C ASN A 62 31.56 -1.42 26.77
N LYS A 63 30.49 -1.58 27.60
CA LYS A 63 29.89 -2.69 28.42
C LYS A 63 28.32 -2.55 28.62
N ASN A 64 27.69 -3.40 29.46
CA ASN A 64 26.22 -3.68 29.56
C ASN A 64 25.35 -2.84 30.56
N SER A 65 24.01 -2.88 30.42
CA SER A 65 23.03 -3.10 31.52
C SER A 65 21.61 -3.56 31.04
N LYS A 66 20.68 -3.89 31.97
CA LYS A 66 19.30 -4.45 31.79
C LYS A 66 18.36 -3.89 32.90
N ILE A 67 17.02 -3.92 32.72
CA ILE A 67 15.98 -3.93 33.80
C ILE A 67 14.57 -4.28 33.23
N GLN A 68 13.59 -4.61 34.10
CA GLN A 68 12.22 -5.13 33.85
C GLN A 68 11.22 -4.53 34.91
N LEU A 69 9.88 -4.67 34.89
CA LEU A 69 8.95 -5.55 34.13
C LEU A 69 7.90 -4.76 33.31
N SER A 70 6.55 -4.69 33.45
CA SER A 70 5.48 -5.31 34.28
C SER A 70 4.11 -5.25 33.53
N ASP A 71 3.02 -5.78 34.11
CA ASP A 71 1.61 -5.73 33.64
C ASP A 71 0.67 -5.21 34.76
N ASP A 72 -0.60 -4.86 34.45
CA ASP A 72 -1.84 -5.05 35.26
C ASP A 72 -3.05 -4.28 34.66
N PHE A 73 -4.26 -4.87 34.66
CA PHE A 73 -5.59 -4.21 34.53
C PHE A 73 -6.74 -5.26 34.57
N ASP A 74 -7.77 -5.02 35.38
CA ASP A 74 -8.89 -5.95 35.63
C ASP A 74 -10.03 -5.95 34.57
N ASP A 75 -10.87 -6.99 34.59
CA ASP A 75 -12.08 -7.17 33.76
C ASP A 75 -13.35 -7.18 34.65
N ASP A 76 -14.16 -6.11 34.61
CA ASP A 76 -15.49 -6.09 35.25
C ASP A 76 -16.51 -7.00 34.51
N GLU A 77 -17.23 -7.85 35.25
CA GLU A 77 -18.15 -8.86 34.70
C GLU A 77 -19.61 -8.54 35.07
N PHE A 78 -20.36 -7.96 34.12
CA PHE A 78 -21.80 -7.69 34.26
C PHE A 78 -22.65 -8.90 33.82
N GLU A 79 -23.68 -9.21 34.62
CA GLU A 79 -24.71 -10.20 34.29
C GLU A 79 -25.86 -9.54 33.49
N ASP A 80 -26.31 -10.19 32.41
CA ASP A 80 -27.48 -9.78 31.62
C ASP A 80 -28.62 -10.78 31.91
N ALA A 81 -29.81 -10.27 32.28
CA ALA A 81 -30.99 -11.10 32.53
C ALA A 81 -31.56 -11.74 31.25
N ASP A 82 -32.23 -12.89 31.40
CA ASP A 82 -32.86 -13.58 30.29
C ASP A 82 -34.09 -12.81 29.74
N VAL A 83 -34.07 -12.54 28.44
CA VAL A 83 -35.14 -11.91 27.67
C VAL A 83 -35.46 -12.80 26.47
N GLU A 84 -36.73 -12.97 26.15
CA GLU A 84 -37.20 -13.91 25.11
C GLU A 84 -36.50 -13.69 23.75
N GLU A 85 -35.65 -14.65 23.36
CA GLU A 85 -34.89 -14.65 22.09
C GLU A 85 -35.84 -14.95 20.90
N LYS A 86 -36.01 -14.03 19.94
CA LYS A 86 -36.71 -14.33 18.67
C LYS A 86 -35.74 -14.96 17.67
N GLU A 87 -35.95 -16.24 17.37
CA GLU A 87 -35.11 -17.00 16.45
C GLU A 87 -35.40 -16.68 14.98
N ILE A 88 -34.35 -16.37 14.22
CA ILE A 88 -34.44 -15.71 12.90
C ILE A 88 -33.55 -16.44 11.88
N VAL A 89 -33.86 -17.74 11.73
CA VAL A 89 -33.34 -18.73 10.76
C VAL A 89 -31.98 -19.38 11.10
N GLU A 90 -31.87 -20.70 10.88
CA GLU A 90 -30.61 -21.45 10.90
C GLU A 90 -29.89 -21.33 9.55
N SER A 91 -28.67 -20.82 9.58
CA SER A 91 -27.81 -20.58 8.41
C SER A 91 -26.54 -21.42 8.49
N LYS A 92 -25.95 -21.82 7.35
CA LYS A 92 -24.64 -22.49 7.40
C LYS A 92 -23.50 -21.50 7.63
N LEU A 93 -23.56 -20.34 6.99
CA LEU A 93 -22.47 -19.36 6.95
C LEU A 93 -22.98 -17.92 7.14
N THR A 94 -22.29 -17.15 7.99
CA THR A 94 -22.55 -15.72 8.18
C THR A 94 -21.27 -14.90 7.96
N VAL A 95 -21.34 -13.84 7.16
CA VAL A 95 -20.25 -12.88 6.93
C VAL A 95 -20.56 -11.58 7.66
N ILE A 96 -19.62 -11.04 8.43
CA ILE A 96 -19.80 -9.79 9.20
C ILE A 96 -18.78 -8.74 8.75
N GLY A 97 -19.27 -7.57 8.32
CA GLY A 97 -18.47 -6.42 7.93
C GLY A 97 -19.11 -5.61 6.81
N ASN A 98 -18.73 -4.34 6.68
CA ASN A 98 -19.29 -3.39 5.71
C ASN A 98 -18.16 -2.71 4.92
N ASN A 99 -17.49 -3.49 4.06
CA ASN A 99 -16.33 -3.08 3.26
C ASN A 99 -16.22 -3.94 1.99
N LEU A 100 -15.25 -3.62 1.11
CA LEU A 100 -15.10 -4.36 -0.16
C LEU A 100 -14.82 -5.85 0.06
N ASP A 101 -14.14 -6.23 1.15
CA ASP A 101 -13.77 -7.62 1.42
C ASP A 101 -15.01 -8.45 1.79
N SER A 102 -15.89 -7.94 2.67
CA SER A 102 -17.14 -8.63 3.03
C SER A 102 -18.10 -8.77 1.84
N LEU A 103 -18.20 -7.71 1.01
CA LEU A 103 -19.02 -7.69 -0.20
C LEU A 103 -18.49 -8.64 -1.27
N SER A 104 -17.18 -8.64 -1.54
CA SER A 104 -16.54 -9.50 -2.54
C SER A 104 -16.57 -10.97 -2.14
N LEU A 105 -16.37 -11.27 -0.85
CA LEU A 105 -16.50 -12.62 -0.30
C LEU A 105 -17.94 -13.11 -0.41
N SER A 106 -18.92 -12.31 0.01
CA SER A 106 -20.34 -12.66 -0.09
C SER A 106 -20.77 -12.88 -1.54
N TYR A 107 -20.26 -12.08 -2.48
CA TYR A 107 -20.47 -12.29 -3.91
C TYR A 107 -19.89 -13.62 -4.39
N PHE A 108 -18.66 -13.96 -4.00
CA PHE A 108 -18.04 -15.25 -4.37
C PHE A 108 -18.83 -16.45 -3.81
N LEU A 109 -19.26 -16.37 -2.54
CA LEU A 109 -20.08 -17.41 -1.89
C LEU A 109 -21.47 -17.53 -2.53
N GLN A 110 -22.08 -16.39 -2.91
CA GLN A 110 -23.35 -16.36 -3.66
C GLN A 110 -23.21 -17.06 -5.02
N CYS A 111 -22.13 -16.79 -5.77
CA CYS A 111 -21.83 -17.49 -7.03
C CYS A 111 -21.57 -18.99 -6.85
N LYS A 112 -21.18 -19.44 -5.65
CA LYS A 112 -21.06 -20.86 -5.28
C LYS A 112 -22.39 -21.49 -4.82
N LYS A 113 -23.51 -20.78 -4.92
CA LYS A 113 -24.86 -21.20 -4.50
C LYS A 113 -24.95 -21.58 -3.01
N LEU A 114 -24.11 -20.99 -2.16
CA LEU A 114 -24.19 -21.17 -0.71
C LEU A 114 -25.23 -20.20 -0.12
N ASN A 115 -25.98 -20.65 0.89
CA ASN A 115 -26.89 -19.78 1.64
C ASN A 115 -26.10 -18.99 2.69
N VAL A 116 -26.07 -17.66 2.54
CA VAL A 116 -25.23 -16.76 3.34
C VAL A 116 -26.06 -15.63 3.95
N ASN A 117 -25.85 -15.39 5.24
CA ASN A 117 -26.25 -14.14 5.89
C ASN A 117 -25.09 -13.13 5.79
N LEU A 118 -25.35 -11.93 5.29
CA LEU A 118 -24.40 -10.82 5.25
C LEU A 118 -24.83 -9.72 6.24
N LEU A 119 -24.04 -9.52 7.28
CA LEU A 119 -24.27 -8.58 8.37
C LEU A 119 -23.45 -7.30 8.14
N LEU A 120 -24.08 -6.26 7.57
CA LEU A 120 -23.45 -4.97 7.32
C LEU A 120 -23.43 -4.13 8.59
N THR A 121 -22.23 -3.94 9.14
CA THR A 121 -21.98 -3.12 10.32
C THR A 121 -22.20 -1.63 10.04
N ASN A 122 -22.87 -0.94 10.97
CA ASN A 122 -23.17 0.48 10.86
C ASN A 122 -21.92 1.38 10.93
N LYS A 123 -20.87 0.90 11.61
CA LYS A 123 -19.52 1.46 11.48
C LYS A 123 -19.01 1.14 10.08
N SER A 124 -19.16 2.12 9.20
CA SER A 124 -18.67 2.03 7.83
C SER A 124 -17.15 2.18 7.81
N THR A 125 -16.46 1.07 7.56
CA THR A 125 -15.08 1.12 7.04
C THR A 125 -15.14 1.49 5.56
N ASN A 126 -15.72 2.67 5.26
CA ASN A 126 -15.80 3.30 3.95
C ASN A 126 -14.40 3.79 3.53
N SER A 127 -13.49 2.83 3.34
CA SER A 127 -12.24 3.01 2.65
C SER A 127 -12.52 3.42 1.21
N ILE A 128 -13.52 2.82 0.56
CA ILE A 128 -14.19 3.38 -0.61
C ILE A 128 -15.21 4.41 -0.11
N ASN A 129 -15.06 5.67 -0.55
CA ASN A 129 -15.96 6.77 -0.17
C ASN A 129 -15.87 7.91 -1.19
N THR A 130 -16.79 7.94 -2.14
CA THR A 130 -16.97 9.03 -3.10
C THR A 130 -17.92 10.09 -2.54
N TYR A 131 -17.58 11.35 -2.78
CA TYR A 131 -18.41 12.51 -2.50
C TYR A 131 -18.54 13.37 -3.76
N HIS A 132 -19.75 13.82 -4.05
CA HIS A 132 -20.04 14.66 -5.20
C HIS A 132 -20.17 16.11 -4.72
N HIS A 133 -19.55 17.05 -5.45
CA HIS A 133 -19.73 18.47 -5.18
C HIS A 133 -19.75 19.25 -6.48
N LYS A 134 -20.97 19.63 -6.92
CA LYS A 134 -21.22 20.14 -8.26
C LYS A 134 -20.67 19.13 -9.28
N LYS A 135 -20.08 19.58 -10.39
CA LYS A 135 -19.50 18.70 -11.43
C LYS A 135 -18.15 18.03 -11.04
N ASN A 136 -17.89 17.77 -9.76
CA ASN A 136 -16.66 17.13 -9.26
C ASN A 136 -16.96 15.81 -8.55
N VAL A 137 -16.24 14.76 -8.94
CA VAL A 137 -16.22 13.43 -8.28
C VAL A 137 -15.00 13.37 -7.36
N ILE A 138 -15.22 13.31 -6.04
CA ILE A 138 -14.16 13.50 -5.03
C ILE A 138 -14.04 12.27 -4.13
N GLU A 139 -12.93 11.53 -4.24
CA GLU A 139 -12.67 10.41 -3.33
C GLU A 139 -12.16 10.90 -1.96
N LYS A 140 -12.75 10.37 -0.89
CA LYS A 140 -12.40 10.60 0.52
C LYS A 140 -11.58 9.44 1.12
N GLY A 141 -11.10 8.50 0.30
CA GLY A 141 -10.35 7.32 0.72
C GLY A 141 -9.56 6.65 -0.40
N HIS A 142 -9.95 5.44 -0.78
CA HIS A 142 -9.31 4.60 -1.79
C HIS A 142 -9.44 5.25 -3.17
N TYR A 143 -8.31 5.74 -3.67
CA TYR A 143 -8.26 6.64 -4.80
C TYR A 143 -8.36 5.93 -6.17
N THR A 144 -7.67 4.81 -6.34
CA THR A 144 -7.59 4.07 -7.62
C THR A 144 -7.38 2.59 -7.45
N PHE A 145 -8.09 1.82 -8.27
CA PHE A 145 -7.85 0.39 -8.45
C PHE A 145 -6.76 0.13 -9.49
N ALA A 146 -6.13 -1.04 -9.44
CA ALA A 146 -5.18 -1.52 -10.43
C ALA A 146 -5.71 -2.80 -11.09
N LEU A 147 -6.04 -2.72 -12.38
CA LEU A 147 -6.46 -3.87 -13.17
C LEU A 147 -5.22 -4.51 -13.83
N ASN A 148 -4.92 -5.76 -13.47
CA ASN A 148 -3.99 -6.59 -14.24
C ASN A 148 -4.81 -7.39 -15.27
N ASP A 149 -4.43 -7.33 -16.55
CA ASP A 149 -5.13 -8.05 -17.62
C ASP A 149 -5.11 -9.58 -17.44
N GLU A 150 -4.20 -10.12 -16.61
CA GLU A 150 -4.17 -11.55 -16.21
C GLU A 150 -4.98 -11.89 -14.94
N SER A 151 -5.48 -10.88 -14.22
CA SER A 151 -6.29 -11.09 -13.01
C SER A 151 -7.74 -11.41 -13.40
N TYR A 152 -7.95 -12.69 -13.76
CA TYR A 152 -9.24 -13.25 -14.17
C TYR A 152 -10.37 -12.90 -13.19
N LEU A 153 -10.12 -12.93 -11.88
CA LEU A 153 -11.10 -12.57 -10.85
C LEU A 153 -11.56 -11.10 -10.97
N SER A 154 -10.64 -10.15 -11.15
CA SER A 154 -11.03 -8.74 -11.31
C SER A 154 -11.74 -8.45 -12.64
N LEU A 155 -11.31 -9.10 -13.73
CA LEU A 155 -11.96 -8.94 -15.04
C LEU A 155 -13.34 -9.60 -15.11
N SER A 156 -13.50 -10.77 -14.50
CA SER A 156 -14.80 -11.45 -14.44
C SER A 156 -15.79 -10.70 -13.55
N LEU A 157 -15.36 -10.18 -12.40
CA LEU A 157 -16.20 -9.36 -11.52
C LEU A 157 -16.68 -8.06 -12.20
N LEU A 158 -15.80 -7.34 -12.88
CA LEU A 158 -16.18 -6.14 -13.65
C LEU A 158 -17.07 -6.45 -14.87
N LYS A 159 -17.06 -7.70 -15.36
CA LYS A 159 -17.95 -8.16 -16.44
C LYS A 159 -19.32 -8.56 -15.90
N SER A 160 -19.40 -9.34 -14.83
CA SER A 160 -20.67 -9.81 -14.25
C SER A 160 -21.48 -8.69 -13.59
N LEU A 161 -20.83 -7.70 -12.99
CA LEU A 161 -21.48 -6.50 -12.47
C LEU A 161 -21.75 -5.44 -13.55
N HIS A 162 -21.46 -5.73 -14.83
CA HIS A 162 -21.57 -4.79 -15.97
C HIS A 162 -20.79 -3.46 -15.81
N LEU A 163 -19.88 -3.39 -14.83
CA LEU A 163 -19.15 -2.18 -14.46
C LEU A 163 -18.06 -1.76 -15.45
N LYS A 164 -17.63 -2.65 -16.37
CA LYS A 164 -16.56 -2.36 -17.35
C LYS A 164 -16.78 -1.08 -18.16
N GLN A 165 -18.03 -0.72 -18.48
CA GLN A 165 -18.36 0.51 -19.21
C GLN A 165 -18.27 1.80 -18.37
N LYS A 166 -18.25 1.68 -17.03
CA LYS A 166 -18.08 2.79 -16.09
C LYS A 166 -16.61 3.04 -15.73
N VAL A 167 -15.65 2.29 -16.29
CA VAL A 167 -14.21 2.36 -15.97
C VAL A 167 -13.53 3.49 -16.74
N VAL A 168 -12.82 4.37 -16.02
CA VAL A 168 -11.97 5.42 -16.58
C VAL A 168 -10.50 5.08 -16.31
N GLU A 169 -9.73 4.77 -17.36
CA GLU A 169 -8.28 4.58 -17.26
C GLU A 169 -7.58 5.91 -16.91
N ARG A 170 -6.52 5.84 -16.11
CA ARG A 170 -5.64 6.98 -15.82
C ARG A 170 -5.02 7.55 -17.09
N ASN A 171 -4.97 8.88 -17.19
CA ASN A 171 -4.24 9.62 -18.22
C ASN A 171 -2.79 9.13 -18.31
N ARG A 172 -2.44 8.47 -19.42
CA ARG A 172 -1.13 7.80 -19.61
C ARG A 172 0.06 8.76 -19.64
N TYR A 173 -0.18 10.05 -19.84
CA TYR A 173 0.84 11.10 -19.81
C TYR A 173 1.10 11.64 -18.39
N SER A 174 0.13 11.50 -17.47
CA SER A 174 0.17 11.99 -16.08
C SER A 174 1.08 11.20 -15.13
N ASN A 175 2.26 10.78 -15.57
CA ASN A 175 3.13 9.87 -14.81
C ASN A 175 4.29 10.55 -14.07
N ASN A 176 4.38 11.88 -14.09
CA ASN A 176 5.44 12.57 -13.35
C ASN A 176 5.15 12.62 -11.85
N VAL A 177 6.06 12.02 -11.07
CA VAL A 177 6.17 12.22 -9.61
C VAL A 177 7.28 13.23 -9.34
N SER A 178 6.95 14.26 -8.56
CA SER A 178 7.89 15.27 -8.07
C SER A 178 7.98 15.20 -6.54
N PHE A 179 9.05 15.78 -5.99
CA PHE A 179 9.36 15.80 -4.56
C PHE A 179 9.62 17.22 -4.09
N LEU A 180 9.33 17.52 -2.81
CA LEU A 180 9.60 18.81 -2.16
C LEU A 180 10.63 18.62 -1.01
N ASP A 181 11.69 19.44 -0.97
CA ASP A 181 12.64 19.44 0.16
C ASP A 181 12.24 20.41 1.29
N VAL A 182 12.95 20.35 2.42
CA VAL A 182 12.68 21.14 3.65
C VAL A 182 12.93 22.66 3.43
N LYS A 183 13.50 23.05 2.28
CA LYS A 183 13.63 24.45 1.85
C LYS A 183 12.66 24.80 0.72
N GLU A 184 11.56 24.05 0.61
CA GLU A 184 10.50 24.19 -0.40
C GLU A 184 10.98 24.03 -1.86
N ARG A 185 12.18 23.51 -2.07
CA ARG A 185 12.72 23.33 -3.42
C ARG A 185 12.24 22.01 -4.01
N LYS A 186 11.55 22.12 -5.14
CA LYS A 186 11.05 21.00 -5.93
C LYS A 186 12.18 20.25 -6.64
N TYR A 187 12.05 18.93 -6.78
CA TYR A 187 12.96 18.09 -7.57
C TYR A 187 12.29 16.82 -8.08
N LYS A 188 12.86 16.21 -9.13
CA LYS A 188 12.50 14.87 -9.62
C LYS A 188 13.56 13.84 -9.21
N ILE A 189 13.21 12.55 -9.28
CA ILE A 189 14.09 11.42 -8.92
C ILE A 189 15.46 11.46 -9.64
N ASN A 190 15.51 12.02 -10.85
CA ASN A 190 16.73 12.19 -11.66
C ASN A 190 17.87 12.90 -10.90
N LYS A 191 17.55 13.80 -9.95
CA LYS A 191 18.52 14.46 -9.05
C LYS A 191 19.39 13.47 -8.25
N TYR A 192 18.91 12.25 -8.06
CA TYR A 192 19.58 11.17 -7.31
C TYR A 192 20.07 10.02 -8.20
N LEU A 193 19.86 10.08 -9.53
CA LEU A 193 20.14 8.97 -10.46
C LEU A 193 21.58 8.47 -10.37
N PHE A 194 22.58 9.36 -10.43
CA PHE A 194 23.99 9.01 -10.26
C PHE A 194 24.29 8.33 -8.91
N ARG A 195 23.54 8.67 -7.86
CA ARG A 195 23.72 8.12 -6.51
C ARG A 195 23.11 6.73 -6.38
N ILE A 196 21.93 6.54 -6.97
CA ILE A 196 21.26 5.23 -7.10
C ILE A 196 22.16 4.27 -7.87
N ILE A 197 22.69 4.69 -9.03
CA ILE A 197 23.62 3.90 -9.86
C ILE A 197 24.92 3.59 -9.10
N TYR A 198 25.53 4.58 -8.44
CA TYR A 198 26.75 4.38 -7.66
C TYR A 198 26.57 3.33 -6.54
N ASN A 199 25.47 3.40 -5.78
CA ASN A 199 25.19 2.46 -4.71
C ASN A 199 24.86 1.05 -5.25
N LEU A 200 24.09 0.94 -6.33
CA LEU A 200 23.84 -0.33 -7.03
C LEU A 200 25.15 -1.00 -7.51
N LEU A 201 26.10 -0.22 -8.04
CA LEU A 201 27.42 -0.73 -8.43
C LEU A 201 28.25 -1.15 -7.21
N LYS A 202 28.24 -0.36 -6.12
CA LYS A 202 28.90 -0.70 -4.86
C LYS A 202 28.38 -2.03 -4.28
N ASP A 203 27.06 -2.23 -4.31
CA ASP A 203 26.39 -3.47 -3.91
C ASP A 203 26.81 -4.66 -4.79
N TYR A 204 26.83 -4.47 -6.12
CA TYR A 204 27.31 -5.48 -7.08
C TYR A 204 28.74 -5.95 -6.81
N PHE A 205 29.66 -5.01 -6.57
CA PHE A 205 31.05 -5.33 -6.23
C PHE A 205 31.21 -5.89 -4.81
N SER A 206 30.30 -5.58 -3.87
CA SER A 206 30.30 -6.23 -2.56
C SER A 206 29.92 -7.71 -2.64
N ASN A 207 29.16 -8.13 -3.66
CA ASN A 207 28.84 -9.53 -4.00
C ASN A 207 28.26 -10.39 -2.84
N LYS A 208 27.71 -9.75 -1.79
CA LYS A 208 27.11 -10.40 -0.63
C LYS A 208 25.75 -11.00 -1.00
N SER A 209 25.41 -12.13 -0.40
CA SER A 209 24.05 -12.68 -0.47
C SER A 209 23.07 -11.76 0.25
N ILE A 210 21.99 -11.39 -0.43
CA ILE A 210 20.88 -10.65 0.14
C ILE A 210 20.06 -11.62 0.99
N ASN A 211 20.08 -11.41 2.30
CA ASN A 211 19.29 -12.15 3.28
C ASN A 211 18.41 -11.14 4.03
N ILE A 212 17.10 -11.34 3.99
CA ILE A 212 16.11 -10.40 4.53
C ILE A 212 15.52 -11.01 5.79
N GLY A 213 15.94 -10.52 6.96
CA GLY A 213 15.46 -11.02 8.25
C GLY A 213 13.92 -11.00 8.37
N LYS A 214 13.35 -11.85 9.25
CA LYS A 214 11.90 -11.93 9.46
C LYS A 214 11.27 -10.57 9.76
N ASN A 215 11.98 -9.75 10.53
CA ASN A 215 11.57 -8.42 10.97
C ASN A 215 12.36 -7.30 10.24
N GLU A 216 12.91 -7.57 9.06
CA GLU A 216 13.70 -6.58 8.34
C GLU A 216 12.85 -5.42 7.86
N THR A 217 13.25 -4.20 8.23
CA THR A 217 12.54 -2.96 7.89
C THR A 217 13.03 -2.41 6.56
N LEU A 218 12.16 -1.70 5.83
CA LEU A 218 12.54 -1.03 4.59
C LEU A 218 13.64 0.01 4.82
N ASN A 219 13.70 0.64 6.00
CA ASN A 219 14.81 1.52 6.38
C ASN A 219 16.13 0.76 6.41
N ASN A 220 16.19 -0.36 7.14
CA ASN A 220 17.42 -1.15 7.29
C ASN A 220 17.90 -1.70 5.94
N PHE A 221 16.97 -2.24 5.14
CA PHE A 221 17.25 -2.75 3.80
C PHE A 221 17.81 -1.66 2.87
N ILE A 222 17.20 -0.48 2.87
CA ILE A 222 17.67 0.67 2.08
C ILE A 222 19.00 1.22 2.60
N LEU A 223 19.28 1.18 3.91
CA LEU A 223 20.56 1.61 4.48
C LEU A 223 21.71 0.63 4.26
N GLN A 224 21.43 -0.66 4.08
CA GLN A 224 22.43 -1.67 3.70
C GLN A 224 22.88 -1.52 2.24
N HIS A 225 21.92 -1.31 1.32
CA HIS A 225 22.17 -1.31 -0.12
C HIS A 225 22.35 0.08 -0.75
N PHE A 226 21.76 1.11 -0.16
CA PHE A 226 21.84 2.49 -0.61
C PHE A 226 22.46 3.37 0.50
N ASP A 227 21.94 4.58 0.70
CA ASP A 227 22.43 5.51 1.70
C ASP A 227 21.31 6.36 2.28
N LYS A 228 21.56 6.94 3.46
CA LYS A 228 20.57 7.73 4.20
C LYS A 228 19.95 8.87 3.39
N LYS A 229 20.69 9.55 2.50
CA LYS A 229 20.12 10.62 1.65
C LYS A 229 19.21 10.08 0.54
N ILE A 230 19.23 8.78 0.20
CA ILE A 230 18.20 8.15 -0.63
C ILE A 230 16.98 7.78 0.23
N CYS A 231 17.20 7.22 1.42
CA CYS A 231 16.11 6.91 2.35
C CYS A 231 15.30 8.17 2.72
N ASP A 232 15.95 9.18 3.30
CA ASP A 232 15.35 10.40 3.83
C ASP A 232 14.59 11.25 2.78
N ASN A 233 14.96 11.17 1.50
CA ASN A 233 14.49 12.11 0.47
C ASN A 233 13.65 11.45 -0.63
N LEU A 234 13.71 10.13 -0.80
CA LEU A 234 12.90 9.40 -1.79
C LEU A 234 12.00 8.37 -1.12
N ILE A 235 12.57 7.51 -0.27
CA ILE A 235 11.83 6.38 0.33
C ILE A 235 10.90 6.86 1.45
N ALA A 236 11.34 7.74 2.35
CA ALA A 236 10.50 8.22 3.44
C ALA A 236 9.26 9.01 2.97
N PRO A 237 9.35 9.96 2.01
CA PRO A 237 8.15 10.59 1.44
C PRO A 237 7.22 9.59 0.74
N TYR A 238 7.77 8.61 0.03
CA TYR A 238 7.00 7.53 -0.60
C TYR A 238 6.25 6.68 0.44
N CYS A 239 6.90 6.30 1.55
CA CYS A 239 6.28 5.48 2.60
C CYS A 239 5.18 6.20 3.35
N TYR A 240 5.33 7.51 3.63
CA TYR A 240 4.25 8.29 4.21
C TYR A 240 3.04 8.40 3.26
N HIS A 241 3.24 8.48 1.94
CA HIS A 241 2.14 8.53 0.98
C HIS A 241 1.42 7.18 0.80
N TYR A 242 2.16 6.09 0.61
CA TYR A 242 1.56 4.77 0.30
C TYR A 242 1.18 3.93 1.53
N PHE A 243 1.83 4.16 2.68
CA PHE A 243 1.61 3.36 3.90
C PHE A 243 1.24 4.20 5.12
N ASN A 244 1.38 5.53 5.08
CA ASN A 244 1.28 6.43 6.24
C ASN A 244 2.18 6.05 7.43
N TYR A 245 3.37 5.51 7.13
CA TYR A 245 4.37 5.09 8.10
C TYR A 245 5.79 5.51 7.66
N SER A 246 6.73 5.62 8.62
CA SER A 246 8.15 5.75 8.27
C SER A 246 8.68 4.43 7.69
N PRO A 247 9.79 4.44 6.92
CA PRO A 247 10.39 3.21 6.40
C PRO A 247 10.84 2.22 7.51
N GLU A 248 10.94 2.66 8.75
CA GLU A 248 11.28 1.83 9.91
C GLU A 248 10.12 0.89 10.31
N ASN A 249 8.87 1.33 10.12
CA ASN A 249 7.68 0.56 10.47
C ASN A 249 7.16 -0.29 9.29
N VAL A 250 7.79 -0.19 8.11
CA VAL A 250 7.43 -0.95 6.90
C VAL A 250 8.28 -2.21 6.81
N LEU A 251 7.72 -3.36 7.21
CA LEU A 251 8.41 -4.66 7.15
C LEU A 251 8.50 -5.21 5.72
N MET A 252 9.71 -5.56 5.29
CA MET A 252 10.01 -6.01 3.93
C MET A 252 9.18 -7.23 3.52
N ARG A 253 9.08 -8.24 4.39
CA ARG A 253 8.32 -9.48 4.12
C ARG A 253 6.80 -9.28 4.14
N SER A 254 6.29 -8.26 4.84
CA SER A 254 4.86 -7.97 4.92
C SER A 254 4.36 -7.12 3.76
N PHE A 255 5.09 -6.05 3.42
CA PHE A 255 4.68 -5.09 2.39
C PHE A 255 5.21 -5.42 0.99
N PHE A 256 6.29 -6.21 0.87
CA PHE A 256 6.91 -6.56 -0.42
C PHE A 256 7.23 -8.06 -0.57
N PRO A 257 6.33 -9.00 -0.21
CA PRO A 257 6.64 -10.44 -0.19
C PRO A 257 7.18 -10.98 -1.53
N GLN A 258 6.53 -10.63 -2.66
CA GLN A 258 6.97 -11.04 -4.00
C GLN A 258 8.33 -10.46 -4.44
N PHE A 259 8.77 -9.37 -3.82
CA PHE A 259 10.12 -8.82 -4.04
C PHE A 259 11.14 -9.59 -3.21
N VAL A 260 10.84 -9.82 -1.92
CA VAL A 260 11.70 -10.61 -1.02
C VAL A 260 11.95 -12.00 -1.60
N GLU A 261 10.90 -12.73 -1.97
CA GLU A 261 10.97 -14.07 -2.58
C GLU A 261 11.91 -14.12 -3.80
N LYS A 262 11.92 -13.08 -4.64
CA LYS A 262 12.72 -13.04 -5.87
C LYS A 262 14.14 -12.53 -5.67
N ILE A 263 14.43 -11.78 -4.60
CA ILE A 263 15.75 -11.20 -4.30
C ILE A 263 16.54 -11.96 -3.23
N GLU A 264 15.87 -12.73 -2.38
CA GLU A 264 16.51 -13.55 -1.35
C GLU A 264 17.48 -14.56 -1.97
N GLY A 265 18.69 -14.65 -1.40
CA GLY A 265 19.80 -15.44 -1.92
C GLY A 265 20.49 -14.89 -3.18
N LYS A 266 20.05 -13.77 -3.77
CA LYS A 266 20.80 -13.12 -4.86
C LYS A 266 22.07 -12.45 -4.33
N LYS A 267 23.13 -12.37 -5.14
CA LYS A 267 24.43 -11.77 -4.75
C LYS A 267 24.53 -10.25 -4.95
N SER A 268 23.42 -9.56 -5.25
CA SER A 268 23.27 -8.09 -5.34
C SER A 268 21.94 -7.70 -6.00
N LEU A 269 21.50 -6.46 -5.77
CA LEU A 269 20.37 -5.81 -6.44
C LEU A 269 20.56 -5.73 -7.96
N ILE A 270 21.78 -5.45 -8.44
CA ILE A 270 22.08 -5.49 -9.88
C ILE A 270 21.89 -6.91 -10.43
N LYS A 271 22.42 -7.94 -9.76
CA LYS A 271 22.24 -9.34 -10.21
C LYS A 271 20.79 -9.80 -10.13
N PHE A 272 19.98 -9.23 -9.25
CA PHE A 272 18.53 -9.33 -9.32
C PHE A 272 17.99 -8.64 -10.59
N LEU A 273 18.10 -7.31 -10.70
CA LEU A 273 17.51 -6.49 -11.78
C LEU A 273 17.86 -6.95 -13.21
N PHE A 274 19.08 -7.43 -13.45
CA PHE A 274 19.53 -7.92 -14.76
C PHE A 274 19.23 -9.40 -15.02
N SER A 275 18.67 -10.16 -14.06
CA SER A 275 18.34 -11.57 -14.28
C SER A 275 17.08 -11.74 -15.12
N LYS A 276 17.07 -12.71 -16.05
CA LYS A 276 15.90 -12.98 -16.93
C LYS A 276 14.60 -13.31 -16.16
N LYS A 277 14.71 -13.84 -14.92
CA LYS A 277 13.56 -14.09 -14.01
C LYS A 277 13.06 -12.85 -13.26
N ALA A 278 13.85 -11.78 -13.19
CA ALA A 278 13.46 -10.49 -12.65
C ALA A 278 13.19 -9.46 -13.76
N SER A 279 12.87 -9.93 -14.97
CA SER A 279 12.30 -9.08 -16.01
C SER A 279 11.13 -8.31 -15.41
N LEU A 280 11.24 -6.97 -15.36
CA LEU A 280 10.23 -6.15 -14.70
C LEU A 280 8.85 -6.36 -15.33
N SER A 281 8.78 -6.75 -16.60
CA SER A 281 7.56 -7.22 -17.27
C SER A 281 6.83 -8.39 -16.59
N SER A 282 7.39 -9.05 -15.58
CA SER A 282 6.67 -10.02 -14.71
C SER A 282 6.00 -9.40 -13.48
N ILE A 283 6.43 -8.20 -13.06
CA ILE A 283 5.93 -7.43 -11.91
C ILE A 283 5.08 -6.24 -12.41
N SER A 284 5.43 -5.71 -13.58
CA SER A 284 4.80 -4.60 -14.30
C SER A 284 4.27 -5.05 -15.67
N LYS A 285 3.61 -6.22 -15.73
CA LYS A 285 2.56 -6.44 -16.74
C LYS A 285 1.59 -5.27 -16.66
N LYS A 286 1.05 -4.79 -17.78
CA LYS A 286 0.44 -3.45 -17.93
C LYS A 286 -0.75 -3.22 -16.96
N GLN A 287 -0.47 -2.89 -15.70
CA GLN A 287 -1.49 -2.61 -14.70
C GLN A 287 -2.16 -1.29 -15.06
N LYS A 288 -3.42 -1.39 -15.48
CA LYS A 288 -4.25 -0.23 -15.80
C LYS A 288 -4.75 0.34 -14.49
N ILE A 289 -4.21 1.49 -14.10
CA ILE A 289 -4.71 2.26 -12.96
C ILE A 289 -6.02 2.92 -13.40
N PHE A 290 -7.10 2.75 -12.64
CA PHE A 290 -8.42 3.26 -12.99
C PHE A 290 -9.23 3.73 -11.79
N ARG A 291 -10.25 4.57 -12.07
CA ARG A 291 -11.40 4.81 -11.19
C ARG A 291 -12.70 4.62 -11.96
N PHE A 292 -13.84 4.68 -11.29
CA PHE A 292 -15.13 4.68 -11.97
C PHE A 292 -15.58 6.12 -12.29
N MET A 293 -16.37 6.29 -13.35
CA MET A 293 -16.80 7.61 -13.86
C MET A 293 -17.67 8.38 -12.87
N GLY A 294 -18.54 7.68 -12.14
CA GLY A 294 -19.29 8.20 -10.97
C GLY A 294 -18.56 8.02 -9.64
N GLY A 295 -17.25 7.74 -9.66
CA GLY A 295 -16.42 7.49 -8.48
C GLY A 295 -16.56 6.09 -7.88
N ASN A 296 -15.63 5.76 -6.99
CA ASN A 296 -15.36 4.40 -6.54
C ASN A 296 -16.49 3.75 -5.72
N ASN A 297 -17.41 4.53 -5.13
CA ASN A 297 -18.64 4.01 -4.48
C ASN A 297 -19.49 3.11 -5.41
N VAL A 298 -19.42 3.33 -6.73
CA VAL A 298 -20.17 2.54 -7.72
C VAL A 298 -19.85 1.04 -7.62
N LEU A 299 -18.63 0.66 -7.21
CA LEU A 299 -18.28 -0.75 -7.01
C LEU A 299 -19.04 -1.37 -5.83
N THR A 300 -19.12 -0.66 -4.69
CA THR A 300 -19.76 -1.18 -3.49
C THR A 300 -21.28 -1.11 -3.56
N SER A 301 -21.87 -0.09 -4.20
CA SER A 301 -23.32 -0.02 -4.41
C SER A 301 -23.79 -1.14 -5.35
N THR A 302 -23.17 -1.33 -6.51
CA THR A 302 -23.55 -2.38 -7.46
C THR A 302 -23.24 -3.80 -6.96
N LEU A 303 -22.26 -3.98 -6.06
CA LEU A 303 -22.12 -5.22 -5.30
C LEU A 303 -23.31 -5.47 -4.38
N VAL A 304 -23.73 -4.48 -3.57
CA VAL A 304 -24.89 -4.60 -2.67
C VAL A 304 -26.19 -4.81 -3.44
N GLU A 305 -26.37 -4.14 -4.58
CA GLU A 305 -27.51 -4.33 -5.50
C GLU A 305 -27.55 -5.77 -6.03
N HIS A 306 -26.45 -6.27 -6.63
CA HIS A 306 -26.38 -7.64 -7.13
C HIS A 306 -26.61 -8.67 -6.01
N LEU A 307 -26.07 -8.42 -4.81
CA LEU A 307 -26.23 -9.31 -3.67
C LEU A 307 -27.70 -9.46 -3.24
N LYS A 308 -28.53 -8.42 -3.36
CA LYS A 308 -29.98 -8.48 -3.06
C LYS A 308 -30.80 -9.30 -4.06
N LEU A 309 -30.29 -9.54 -5.27
CA LEU A 309 -31.05 -10.17 -6.38
C LEU A 309 -31.02 -11.71 -6.38
N LYS A 310 -30.65 -12.37 -5.27
CA LYS A 310 -30.64 -13.84 -5.15
C LYS A 310 -31.09 -14.31 -3.77
N ASP A 311 -31.96 -15.31 -3.76
CA ASP A 311 -32.62 -15.86 -2.56
C ASP A 311 -31.64 -16.54 -1.60
N ASN A 312 -30.46 -16.95 -2.09
CA ASN A 312 -29.40 -17.53 -1.26
C ASN A 312 -28.54 -16.49 -0.52
N MET A 313 -28.91 -15.21 -0.55
CA MET A 313 -28.20 -14.11 0.12
C MET A 313 -29.18 -13.25 0.93
N ARG A 314 -29.06 -13.28 2.26
CA ARG A 314 -29.84 -12.42 3.16
C ARG A 314 -28.94 -11.32 3.72
N ILE A 315 -29.20 -10.07 3.33
CA ILE A 315 -28.46 -8.90 3.84
C ILE A 315 -29.24 -8.27 5.00
N ILE A 316 -28.55 -8.00 6.10
CA ILE A 316 -29.07 -7.27 7.26
C ILE A 316 -28.20 -6.03 7.48
N ASN A 317 -28.83 -4.86 7.57
CA ASN A 317 -28.16 -3.56 7.48
C ASN A 317 -27.99 -2.88 8.85
N ASN A 318 -27.11 -1.87 8.89
CA ASN A 318 -26.98 -0.88 9.96
C ASN A 318 -26.75 -1.47 11.36
N ILE A 319 -26.04 -2.59 11.44
CA ILE A 319 -25.93 -3.36 12.68
C ILE A 319 -24.93 -2.71 13.64
N ASN A 320 -25.41 -2.34 14.83
CA ASN A 320 -24.64 -1.68 15.90
C ASN A 320 -24.16 -2.64 16.99
N ASN A 321 -25.05 -3.52 17.47
CA ASN A 321 -24.81 -4.40 18.61
C ASN A 321 -24.93 -5.85 18.15
N ILE A 322 -23.78 -6.51 18.00
CA ILE A 322 -23.67 -7.95 17.77
C ILE A 322 -23.02 -8.57 19.01
N GLN A 323 -23.64 -9.61 19.57
CA GLN A 323 -22.97 -10.52 20.50
C GLN A 323 -22.89 -11.91 19.89
N MET A 324 -21.70 -12.51 19.92
CA MET A 324 -21.48 -13.90 19.56
C MET A 324 -21.47 -14.76 20.84
N LYS A 325 -22.35 -15.76 20.93
CA LYS A 325 -22.35 -16.81 21.95
C LYS A 325 -22.00 -18.15 21.26
N VAL A 326 -20.99 -18.88 21.74
CA VAL A 326 -20.63 -20.22 21.23
C VAL A 326 -21.01 -21.29 22.27
N LYS A 327 -21.80 -22.30 21.89
CA LYS A 327 -22.10 -23.48 22.73
C LYS A 327 -22.11 -24.74 21.86
N GLN A 328 -21.36 -25.77 22.23
CA GLN A 328 -21.41 -27.14 21.66
C GLN A 328 -21.49 -27.17 20.11
N ASN A 329 -20.45 -26.67 19.44
CA ASN A 329 -20.33 -26.55 17.97
C ASN A 329 -21.42 -25.74 17.24
N ARG A 330 -22.36 -25.10 17.93
CA ARG A 330 -23.30 -24.13 17.36
C ARG A 330 -22.95 -22.72 17.80
N THR A 331 -22.89 -21.79 16.85
CA THR A 331 -22.69 -20.37 17.14
C THR A 331 -24.00 -19.61 16.99
N ARG A 332 -24.31 -18.77 17.96
CA ARG A 332 -25.44 -17.84 17.91
C ARG A 332 -24.92 -16.40 17.79
N LEU A 333 -25.51 -15.65 16.87
CA LEU A 333 -25.33 -14.21 16.76
C LEU A 333 -26.61 -13.52 17.22
N LEU A 334 -26.50 -12.70 18.25
CA LEU A 334 -27.58 -11.90 18.79
C LEU A 334 -27.49 -10.48 18.23
N LEU A 335 -28.60 -10.02 17.65
CA LEU A 335 -28.78 -8.72 17.03
C LEU A 335 -29.93 -8.01 17.77
N GLY A 336 -29.67 -7.63 19.02
CA GLY A 336 -30.73 -7.21 19.95
C GLY A 336 -31.62 -8.40 20.31
N ARG A 337 -32.91 -8.34 19.94
CA ARG A 337 -33.88 -9.43 20.17
C ARG A 337 -33.82 -10.55 19.10
N GLU A 338 -33.19 -10.30 17.96
CA GLU A 338 -33.07 -11.30 16.89
C GLU A 338 -31.89 -12.24 17.13
N VAL A 339 -32.08 -13.54 16.91
CA VAL A 339 -31.03 -14.55 17.05
C VAL A 339 -30.86 -15.35 15.76
N ILE A 340 -29.67 -15.26 15.17
CA ILE A 340 -29.24 -16.05 14.02
C ILE A 340 -28.43 -17.25 14.52
N LYS A 341 -28.82 -18.46 14.11
CA LYS A 341 -27.99 -19.66 14.30
C LYS A 341 -27.06 -19.82 13.08
N CYS A 342 -25.80 -20.12 13.34
CA CYS A 342 -24.78 -20.30 12.31
C CYS A 342 -23.73 -21.34 12.72
N ASN A 343 -23.26 -22.11 11.75
CA ASN A 343 -22.14 -23.05 11.95
C ASN A 343 -20.81 -22.28 11.87
N GLU A 344 -20.66 -21.49 10.80
CA GLU A 344 -19.44 -20.73 10.51
C GLU A 344 -19.72 -19.22 10.45
N ILE A 345 -18.74 -18.43 10.93
CA ILE A 345 -18.74 -16.97 10.88
C ILE A 345 -17.41 -16.49 10.30
N ILE A 346 -17.48 -15.60 9.30
CA ILE A 346 -16.29 -14.92 8.75
C ILE A 346 -16.35 -13.44 9.15
N LEU A 347 -15.31 -12.98 9.86
CA LEU A 347 -15.22 -11.63 10.40
C LEU A 347 -14.34 -10.75 9.50
N CYS A 348 -14.97 -10.07 8.54
CA CYS A 348 -14.35 -9.08 7.66
C CYS A 348 -14.28 -7.70 8.35
N LEU A 349 -13.77 -7.66 9.58
CA LEU A 349 -13.69 -6.47 10.44
C LEU A 349 -12.25 -5.97 10.54
N ASN A 350 -12.05 -4.65 10.67
CA ASN A 350 -10.70 -4.11 10.93
C ASN A 350 -10.22 -4.51 12.35
N PRO A 351 -8.91 -4.49 12.66
CA PRO A 351 -8.39 -4.96 13.95
C PRO A 351 -9.02 -4.29 15.19
N SER A 352 -9.41 -3.02 15.10
CA SER A 352 -10.08 -2.29 16.18
C SER A 352 -11.55 -2.70 16.34
N GLU A 353 -12.27 -2.86 15.23
CA GLU A 353 -13.65 -3.39 15.22
C GLU A 353 -13.70 -4.82 15.73
N LEU A 354 -12.76 -5.66 15.29
CA LEU A 354 -12.60 -7.04 15.73
C LEU A 354 -12.27 -7.11 17.23
N LYS A 355 -11.40 -6.24 17.74
CA LYS A 355 -11.11 -6.13 19.20
C LYS A 355 -12.36 -5.78 20.00
N TYR A 356 -13.19 -4.85 19.51
CA TYR A 356 -14.47 -4.47 20.14
C TYR A 356 -15.50 -5.61 20.10
N PHE A 357 -15.65 -6.27 18.94
CA PHE A 357 -16.53 -7.42 18.74
C PHE A 357 -16.14 -8.59 19.68
N LEU A 358 -14.85 -8.94 19.72
CA LEU A 358 -14.35 -10.02 20.58
C LEU A 358 -14.50 -9.68 22.06
N LYS A 359 -14.29 -8.42 22.49
CA LYS A 359 -14.60 -8.00 23.87
C LYS A 359 -16.05 -8.31 24.26
N LYS A 360 -17.03 -7.99 23.40
CA LYS A 360 -18.47 -8.29 23.63
C LYS A 360 -18.84 -9.77 23.51
N SER A 361 -18.02 -10.60 22.85
CA SER A 361 -18.33 -12.03 22.64
C SER A 361 -18.19 -12.88 23.90
N LYS A 362 -19.11 -13.84 24.07
CA LYS A 362 -19.04 -14.91 25.09
C LYS A 362 -18.27 -16.10 24.49
N LEU A 363 -16.95 -15.92 24.41
CA LEU A 363 -15.92 -16.90 24.02
C LEU A 363 -15.12 -17.38 25.24
N GLU A 364 -14.43 -18.51 25.10
CA GLU A 364 -13.47 -19.04 26.08
C GLU A 364 -12.41 -17.97 26.47
N LYS A 365 -12.39 -17.56 27.75
CA LYS A 365 -11.58 -16.42 28.25
C LYS A 365 -10.10 -16.53 27.80
N LYS A 366 -9.48 -17.71 27.86
CA LYS A 366 -8.08 -17.93 27.44
C LYS A 366 -7.81 -17.60 25.96
N LYS A 367 -8.60 -18.15 25.03
CA LYS A 367 -8.46 -17.89 23.58
C LYS A 367 -8.81 -16.44 23.23
N LYS A 368 -9.87 -15.90 23.85
CA LYS A 368 -10.29 -14.49 23.73
C LYS A 368 -9.14 -13.55 24.10
N ASN A 369 -8.50 -13.75 25.25
CA ASN A 369 -7.47 -12.84 25.75
C ASN A 369 -6.19 -12.89 24.91
N ILE A 370 -5.78 -14.06 24.41
CA ILE A 370 -4.66 -14.18 23.46
C ILE A 370 -4.94 -13.37 22.19
N LEU A 371 -6.13 -13.48 21.59
CA LEU A 371 -6.50 -12.71 20.40
C LEU A 371 -6.53 -11.20 20.68
N LEU A 372 -7.07 -10.78 21.83
CA LEU A 372 -7.09 -9.37 22.24
C LEU A 372 -5.68 -8.80 22.47
N GLN A 373 -4.73 -9.60 22.96
CA GLN A 373 -3.32 -9.23 23.14
C GLN A 373 -2.52 -9.17 21.82
N TYR A 374 -2.96 -9.86 20.77
CA TYR A 374 -2.44 -9.63 19.41
C TYR A 374 -3.07 -8.41 18.75
N LEU A 375 -4.39 -8.22 18.90
CA LEU A 375 -5.12 -7.08 18.33
C LEU A 375 -4.77 -5.74 19.01
N SER A 376 -4.28 -5.75 20.25
CA SER A 376 -3.75 -4.54 20.90
C SER A 376 -2.43 -4.03 20.30
N LYS A 377 -1.71 -4.85 19.53
CA LYS A 377 -0.43 -4.50 18.88
C LYS A 377 -0.60 -3.88 17.48
N TYR A 378 -1.84 -3.70 17.02
CA TYR A 378 -2.16 -3.04 15.75
C TYR A 378 -2.41 -1.55 15.96
N ASP A 379 -1.35 -0.76 15.79
CA ASP A 379 -1.48 0.69 15.64
C ASP A 379 -2.17 1.06 14.32
N THR A 380 -2.86 2.20 14.32
CA THR A 380 -3.49 2.78 13.12
C THR A 380 -3.18 4.26 13.00
N SER A 381 -2.53 4.67 11.91
CA SER A 381 -2.17 6.06 11.68
C SER A 381 -3.29 6.81 10.94
N LYS A 382 -3.86 7.84 11.59
CA LYS A 382 -4.94 8.65 11.00
C LYS A 382 -4.43 9.52 9.84
N ILE A 383 -5.16 9.51 8.72
CA ILE A 383 -4.95 10.42 7.57
C ILE A 383 -6.13 11.40 7.52
N ARG A 384 -5.86 12.67 7.22
CA ARG A 384 -6.89 13.64 6.81
C ARG A 384 -6.69 13.97 5.33
N ILE A 385 -7.53 13.38 4.47
CA ILE A 385 -7.64 13.81 3.07
C ILE A 385 -8.39 15.14 3.04
N THR A 386 -7.85 16.14 2.35
CA THR A 386 -8.48 17.46 2.17
C THR A 386 -8.41 17.80 0.69
N ASN A 387 -9.56 17.97 0.06
CA ASN A 387 -9.69 18.22 -1.38
C ASN A 387 -9.93 19.71 -1.61
N VAL A 388 -9.24 20.29 -2.61
CA VAL A 388 -9.28 21.72 -2.91
C VAL A 388 -9.52 21.89 -4.41
N CYS A 389 -10.68 22.45 -4.78
CA CYS A 389 -11.09 22.66 -6.16
C CYS A 389 -11.01 24.15 -6.52
N PHE A 390 -10.40 24.48 -7.65
CA PHE A 390 -10.27 25.86 -8.14
C PHE A 390 -11.17 26.05 -9.36
N LYS A 391 -11.88 27.20 -9.46
CA LYS A 391 -12.77 27.52 -10.59
C LYS A 391 -12.06 27.69 -11.95
N LYS A 392 -10.74 27.88 -11.93
CA LYS A 392 -9.87 28.09 -13.11
C LYS A 392 -8.52 27.42 -12.87
N ASN A 393 -7.73 27.29 -13.93
CA ASN A 393 -6.38 26.73 -13.91
C ASN A 393 -5.37 27.72 -13.26
N VAL A 394 -5.47 27.90 -11.93
CA VAL A 394 -4.70 28.91 -11.16
C VAL A 394 -3.41 28.38 -10.52
N LEU A 395 -3.17 27.07 -10.56
CA LEU A 395 -1.94 26.48 -10.04
C LEU A 395 -0.86 26.51 -11.15
N PRO A 396 0.39 26.93 -10.86
CA PRO A 396 1.45 26.97 -11.88
C PRO A 396 1.86 25.57 -12.41
N LEU A 397 1.24 24.50 -11.89
CA LEU A 397 1.51 23.11 -12.23
C LEU A 397 0.30 22.40 -12.88
N SER A 398 -0.86 23.04 -13.02
CA SER A 398 -2.03 22.46 -13.71
C SER A 398 -1.94 22.54 -15.24
N HIS A 399 -0.83 23.04 -15.78
CA HIS A 399 -0.39 22.82 -17.17
C HIS A 399 0.71 21.75 -17.28
N SER A 400 1.17 21.19 -16.16
CA SER A 400 2.22 20.17 -16.13
C SER A 400 1.63 18.77 -15.97
N LEU A 401 2.24 17.78 -16.64
CA LEU A 401 1.83 16.37 -16.59
C LEU A 401 2.25 15.66 -15.28
N GLU A 402 2.13 16.36 -14.15
CA GLU A 402 2.38 15.82 -12.81
C GLU A 402 1.12 15.26 -12.20
N SER A 403 1.23 14.07 -11.58
CA SER A 403 0.17 13.43 -10.81
C SER A 403 0.32 13.62 -9.32
N LEU A 404 1.56 13.71 -8.83
CA LEU A 404 1.88 13.52 -7.42
C LEU A 404 3.10 14.36 -7.02
N LEU A 405 2.93 15.17 -5.98
CA LEU A 405 4.01 15.83 -5.24
C LEU A 405 4.17 15.14 -3.89
N LEU A 406 5.32 14.49 -3.65
CA LEU A 406 5.69 13.90 -2.37
C LEU A 406 6.46 14.92 -1.51
N ILE A 407 5.99 15.19 -0.30
CA ILE A 407 6.57 16.23 0.56
C ILE A 407 7.46 15.58 1.61
N LYS A 408 8.69 16.09 1.78
CA LYS A 408 9.54 15.64 2.87
C LYS A 408 9.04 16.21 4.20
N LYS A 409 8.36 15.36 4.97
CA LYS A 409 7.87 15.61 6.33
C LYS A 409 8.95 16.29 7.18
N ASN A 410 8.55 17.37 7.84
CA ASN A 410 9.32 18.11 8.83
C ASN A 410 8.33 18.81 9.79
N GLU A 411 8.82 19.51 10.81
CA GLU A 411 7.99 20.15 11.85
C GLU A 411 7.03 21.21 11.29
N LYS A 412 7.42 21.93 10.23
CA LYS A 412 6.62 22.96 9.57
C LYS A 412 5.61 22.38 8.59
N HIS A 413 5.93 21.28 7.91
CA HIS A 413 5.06 20.64 6.91
C HIS A 413 4.40 19.38 7.46
N LYS A 414 3.17 19.52 7.95
CA LYS A 414 2.28 18.40 8.32
C LYS A 414 1.63 17.69 7.12
N ILE A 415 1.82 18.21 5.89
CA ILE A 415 1.29 17.65 4.65
C ILE A 415 2.23 16.54 4.15
N ILE A 416 1.66 15.38 3.81
CA ILE A 416 2.39 14.21 3.29
C ILE A 416 2.64 14.32 1.77
N SER A 417 1.60 14.69 1.03
CA SER A 417 1.60 14.68 -0.44
C SER A 417 0.45 15.49 -1.01
N LEU A 418 0.57 15.94 -2.26
CA LEU A 418 -0.54 16.48 -3.06
C LEU A 418 -0.75 15.60 -4.30
N LEU A 419 -2.00 15.25 -4.58
CA LEU A 419 -2.43 14.57 -5.81
C LEU A 419 -3.10 15.58 -6.75
N TYR A 420 -2.76 15.56 -8.03
CA TYR A 420 -3.36 16.40 -9.06
C TYR A 420 -4.47 15.63 -9.79
N ASP A 421 -5.64 15.52 -9.16
CA ASP A 421 -6.74 14.67 -9.64
C ASP A 421 -7.12 14.91 -11.10
N SER A 422 -7.31 16.18 -11.48
CA SER A 422 -7.64 16.61 -12.84
C SER A 422 -6.60 16.21 -13.88
N ASN A 423 -5.33 16.07 -13.49
CA ASN A 423 -4.27 15.60 -14.39
C ASN A 423 -4.32 14.08 -14.56
N ILE A 424 -4.67 13.35 -13.51
CA ILE A 424 -4.74 11.88 -13.47
C ILE A 424 -5.98 11.37 -14.20
N PHE A 425 -7.13 12.02 -14.01
CA PHE A 425 -8.44 11.63 -14.53
C PHE A 425 -9.26 12.84 -15.01
N PRO A 426 -8.85 13.50 -16.11
CA PRO A 426 -9.53 14.71 -16.62
C PRO A 426 -11.00 14.48 -17.02
N ASN A 427 -11.38 13.25 -17.35
CA ASN A 427 -12.68 12.92 -17.93
C ASN A 427 -13.75 12.51 -16.89
N CYS A 428 -13.53 12.70 -15.59
CA CYS A 428 -14.52 12.39 -14.55
C CYS A 428 -15.37 13.61 -14.17
N ILE A 429 -15.97 14.20 -15.20
CA ILE A 429 -17.15 15.06 -15.08
C ILE A 429 -18.34 14.09 -14.94
N PRO A 430 -19.27 14.27 -13.99
CA PRO A 430 -20.45 13.42 -13.90
C PRO A 430 -21.31 13.57 -15.15
N ILE A 431 -21.99 12.48 -15.53
CA ILE A 431 -23.16 12.56 -16.41
C ILE A 431 -24.20 13.46 -15.71
N GLU A 432 -24.99 14.18 -16.49
CA GLU A 432 -25.91 15.19 -16.00
C GLU A 432 -26.94 14.62 -15.02
N GLU A 433 -26.99 15.21 -13.83
CA GLU A 433 -28.15 15.20 -12.95
C GLU A 433 -28.80 16.58 -13.07
N GLU A 434 -30.11 16.61 -13.29
CA GLU A 434 -30.91 17.84 -13.43
C GLU A 434 -31.18 18.51 -12.07
N ASP A 435 -31.48 19.81 -12.15
CA ASP A 435 -32.06 20.69 -11.13
C ASP A 435 -31.32 20.94 -9.79
N ASP A 436 -30.98 22.22 -9.61
CA ASP A 436 -30.67 22.84 -8.33
C ASP A 436 -31.83 22.70 -7.32
N LYS A 437 -31.58 22.08 -6.16
CA LYS A 437 -32.25 22.46 -4.89
C LYS A 437 -31.25 22.55 -3.74
N ASP A 438 -31.13 23.75 -3.18
CA ASP A 438 -30.36 24.01 -1.96
C ASP A 438 -30.92 23.24 -0.76
N ILE A 439 -30.12 22.33 -0.18
CA ILE A 439 -30.28 21.89 1.21
C ILE A 439 -28.93 21.94 1.91
N PHE A 440 -28.59 23.13 2.42
CA PHE A 440 -27.60 23.26 3.49
C PHE A 440 -28.19 22.74 4.81
N GLN A 441 -27.79 21.54 5.24
CA GLN A 441 -27.82 21.19 6.67
C GLN A 441 -26.52 20.51 7.09
N THR A 442 -25.72 21.23 7.87
CA THR A 442 -24.49 20.73 8.50
C THR A 442 -24.76 20.26 9.93
N ARG A 443 -24.47 18.99 10.22
CA ARG A 443 -24.04 18.49 11.53
C ARG A 443 -22.97 17.43 11.33
#